data_AF-A0A5N4DSY1-F1
#
_entry.id   AF-A0A5N4DSY1-F1
#
_cell.length_a   1.000
_cell.length_b   1.000
_cell.length_c   1.000
_cell.angle_alpha   90.00
_cell.angle_beta   90.00
_cell.angle_gamma   90.00
#
_symmetry.space_group_name_H-M   'P 1'
#
loop_
_entity.id
_entity.type
_entity.pdbx_description
1 polymer ?
#
loop_
_entity_poly.entity_id
_entity_poly.type
_entity_poly.pdbx_seq_one_letter_code
_entity_poly.pdbx_strand_id
1 'polypeptide(L)'
;MDSAAKDKMQPTIPPGPEWPEQERAEQLARGAALKWASGIFYRPEQLARLGQYRSREVQRTCSLEARIKSVVQSYLEGVKTGVRQLAWALEAMQGAREALSQAHGLLRGMAEAAQTLEPVREQVVQHKQLWALSQLLPRLRAVPAAVAHTQTLIDAQRLLEAYVSLRELEQLQEETWAPLGGLELPVFEGLGPLAEALGQAVEAAAGAAGRLAREDPALLVAAVRVAEVDAGRTTSLEQAPRDWRQRCLRALQEGLERIHFGTLPQPGPGALAEWLEALRVALPAELATAEALVAPCCPPHYKVVQLWAHTLHSSLRRCLQQLLERPELGAADTFTLLQWALHVYLGPEMMGSLELGPEADVSHLEPLLTLENVEQLEATFVAKVQASVTQWLQKVLDGEAAEWGREQEPDTDPSGFYHSPMPAIVLQILEENIRVASMVSESLQQRVHDMALSELSAFLRRSAKAMTHSQPLTLLLGQPNGALNE
;
A
#
# COMPACT_ATOMS: atom_id res chain seq x y z
N MET A 1 60.62 -54.56 58.71
CA MET A 1 60.83 -54.88 60.13
C MET A 1 59.49 -54.77 60.83
N ASP A 2 59.28 -55.72 61.73
CA ASP A 2 58.27 -55.83 62.79
C ASP A 2 56.82 -56.27 62.48
N SER A 3 56.64 -57.52 62.92
CA SER A 3 55.48 -58.34 63.20
C SER A 3 54.58 -57.79 64.31
N ALA A 4 53.35 -58.33 64.33
CA ALA A 4 52.44 -58.53 65.47
C ALA A 4 51.43 -57.41 65.79
N ALA A 5 50.15 -57.68 65.49
CA ALA A 5 49.20 -58.15 66.51
C ALA A 5 47.85 -58.51 65.86
N LYS A 6 47.47 -59.79 65.97
CA LYS A 6 46.07 -60.23 65.87
C LYS A 6 45.33 -59.67 67.08
N ASP A 7 44.18 -59.07 66.88
CA ASP A 7 43.13 -59.16 67.90
C ASP A 7 41.76 -59.39 67.26
N LYS A 8 41.13 -60.50 67.67
CA LYS A 8 39.81 -60.95 67.24
C LYS A 8 38.79 -60.29 68.15
N MET A 9 38.28 -59.12 67.78
CA MET A 9 37.10 -58.56 68.43
C MET A 9 35.85 -59.04 67.68
N GLN A 10 35.24 -60.14 68.14
CA GLN A 10 33.84 -60.42 67.80
C GLN A 10 32.98 -59.34 68.48
N PRO A 11 32.18 -58.55 67.74
CA PRO A 11 31.31 -57.58 68.38
C PRO A 11 30.23 -58.31 69.16
N THR A 12 30.29 -58.21 70.49
CA THR A 12 29.23 -58.61 71.40
C THR A 12 28.07 -57.65 71.16
N ILE A 13 26.99 -58.13 70.53
CA ILE A 13 25.78 -57.34 70.35
C ILE A 13 25.16 -57.17 71.74
N PRO A 14 25.05 -55.94 72.27
CA PRO A 14 24.37 -55.71 73.55
C PRO A 14 22.89 -56.12 73.43
N PRO A 15 22.22 -56.58 74.50
CA PRO A 15 20.78 -56.79 74.47
C PRO A 15 20.12 -55.47 74.07
N GLY A 16 19.34 -55.51 72.98
CA GLY A 16 18.67 -54.33 72.45
C GLY A 16 17.75 -53.70 73.51
N PRO A 17 17.54 -52.38 73.47
CA PRO A 17 16.68 -51.69 74.43
C PRO A 17 15.28 -52.31 74.40
N GLU A 18 14.70 -52.61 75.56
CA GLU A 18 13.30 -53.03 75.66
C GLU A 18 12.42 -51.89 75.16
N TRP A 19 11.65 -52.12 74.09
CA TRP A 19 10.82 -51.09 73.48
C TRP A 19 9.56 -50.92 74.34
N PRO A 20 9.34 -49.78 75.02
CA PRO A 20 8.13 -49.60 75.84
C PRO A 20 6.84 -49.68 75.01
N GLU A 21 6.93 -49.40 73.71
CA GLU A 21 5.83 -49.59 72.76
C GLU A 21 5.54 -51.06 72.47
N GLN A 22 6.56 -51.94 72.50
CA GLN A 22 6.39 -53.39 72.36
C GLN A 22 5.63 -53.95 73.56
N GLU A 23 5.94 -53.50 74.77
CA GLU A 23 5.24 -53.94 75.98
C GLU A 23 3.77 -53.49 75.97
N ARG A 24 3.49 -52.23 75.58
CA ARG A 24 2.11 -51.72 75.41
C ARG A 24 1.36 -52.47 74.30
N ALA A 25 1.99 -52.72 73.17
CA ALA A 25 1.40 -53.48 72.06
C ALA A 25 1.11 -54.93 72.46
N GLU A 26 2.00 -55.55 73.23
CA GLU A 26 1.81 -56.90 73.76
C GLU A 26 0.66 -56.95 74.76
N GLN A 27 0.55 -55.98 75.69
CA GLN A 27 -0.59 -55.88 76.61
C GLN A 27 -1.92 -55.69 75.88
N LEU A 28 -1.97 -54.82 74.88
CA LEU A 28 -3.16 -54.61 74.03
C LEU A 28 -3.51 -55.86 73.22
N ALA A 29 -2.51 -56.52 72.62
CA ALA A 29 -2.69 -57.76 71.86
C ALA A 29 -3.19 -58.90 72.76
N ARG A 30 -2.64 -59.04 73.97
CA ARG A 30 -3.12 -59.99 74.99
C ARG A 30 -4.57 -59.69 75.39
N GLY A 31 -4.90 -58.43 75.66
CA GLY A 31 -6.27 -58.02 75.99
C GLY A 31 -7.28 -58.30 74.87
N ALA A 32 -6.91 -58.03 73.61
CA ALA A 32 -7.73 -58.33 72.44
C ALA A 32 -7.87 -59.85 72.20
N ALA A 33 -6.78 -60.60 72.36
CA ALA A 33 -6.78 -62.06 72.26
C ALA A 33 -7.66 -62.70 73.34
N LEU A 34 -7.65 -62.20 74.57
CA LEU A 34 -8.52 -62.66 75.66
C LEU A 34 -10.00 -62.42 75.36
N LYS A 35 -10.37 -61.20 74.92
CA LYS A 35 -11.76 -60.90 74.52
C LYS A 35 -12.21 -61.80 73.38
N TRP A 36 -11.38 -61.97 72.36
CA TRP A 36 -11.67 -62.86 71.22
C TRP A 36 -11.83 -64.33 71.67
N ALA A 37 -10.92 -64.83 72.51
CA ALA A 37 -10.97 -66.19 73.02
C ALA A 37 -12.23 -66.45 73.85
N SER A 38 -12.63 -65.50 74.70
CA SER A 38 -13.88 -65.59 75.47
C SER A 38 -15.14 -65.64 74.59
N GLY A 39 -15.14 -65.01 73.41
CA GLY A 39 -16.27 -65.02 72.49
C GLY A 39 -16.37 -66.29 71.63
N ILE A 40 -15.25 -66.98 71.40
CA ILE A 40 -15.18 -68.15 70.48
C ILE A 40 -15.18 -69.48 71.23
N PHE A 41 -14.60 -69.54 72.44
CA PHE A 41 -14.49 -70.76 73.24
C PHE A 41 -15.38 -70.68 74.49
N TYR A 42 -16.66 -70.35 74.30
CA TYR A 42 -17.61 -70.19 75.41
C TYR A 42 -18.24 -71.52 75.86
N ARG A 43 -18.04 -72.61 75.12
CA ARG A 43 -18.41 -73.99 75.51
C ARG A 43 -17.23 -74.97 75.34
N PRO A 44 -17.13 -76.02 76.17
CA PRO A 44 -15.99 -76.95 76.15
C PRO A 44 -15.80 -77.65 74.81
N GLU A 45 -16.88 -77.97 74.08
CA GLU A 45 -16.82 -78.68 72.81
C GLU A 45 -16.13 -77.86 71.71
N GLN A 46 -16.11 -76.52 71.85
CA GLN A 46 -15.50 -75.62 70.88
C GLN A 46 -13.96 -75.59 70.98
N LEU A 47 -13.38 -76.07 72.09
CA LEU A 47 -11.93 -76.21 72.27
C LEU A 47 -11.32 -77.27 71.34
N ALA A 48 -12.12 -78.17 70.78
CA ALA A 48 -11.65 -79.13 69.78
C ALA A 48 -11.00 -78.45 68.55
N ARG A 49 -11.37 -77.20 68.25
CA ARG A 49 -10.80 -76.41 67.15
C ARG A 49 -9.55 -75.61 67.54
N LEU A 50 -9.15 -75.59 68.81
CA LEU A 50 -8.00 -74.81 69.30
C LEU A 50 -6.68 -75.17 68.60
N GLY A 51 -6.47 -76.47 68.32
CA GLY A 51 -5.28 -76.93 67.58
C GLY A 51 -5.19 -76.36 66.16
N GLN A 52 -6.34 -76.23 65.48
CA GLN A 52 -6.42 -75.62 64.15
C GLN A 52 -6.14 -74.11 64.21
N TYR A 53 -6.68 -73.41 65.21
CA TYR A 53 -6.38 -71.99 65.42
C TYR A 53 -4.93 -71.73 65.79
N ARG A 54 -4.32 -72.56 66.64
CA ARG A 54 -2.90 -72.46 66.99
C ARG A 54 -2.03 -72.67 65.75
N SER A 55 -2.33 -73.67 64.93
CA SER A 55 -1.62 -73.91 63.67
C SER A 55 -1.75 -72.73 62.71
N ARG A 56 -2.95 -72.16 62.55
CA ARG A 56 -3.19 -70.97 61.73
C ARG A 56 -2.41 -69.74 62.23
N GLU A 57 -2.39 -69.50 63.54
CA GLU A 57 -1.70 -68.33 64.09
C GLU A 57 -0.17 -68.50 63.99
N VAL A 58 0.37 -69.70 64.20
CA VAL A 58 1.79 -70.01 63.94
C VAL A 58 2.13 -69.80 62.47
N GLN A 59 1.27 -70.25 61.54
CA GLN A 59 1.49 -70.01 60.11
C GLN A 59 1.44 -68.52 59.78
N ARG A 60 0.52 -67.77 60.41
CA ARG A 60 0.43 -66.32 60.26
C ARG A 60 1.66 -65.61 60.81
N THR A 61 2.17 -65.95 61.99
CA THR A 61 3.39 -65.35 62.54
C THR A 61 4.60 -65.68 61.69
N CYS A 62 4.78 -66.93 61.25
CA CYS A 62 5.85 -67.29 60.32
C CYS A 62 5.76 -66.52 59.00
N SER A 63 4.54 -66.34 58.46
CA SER A 63 4.34 -65.55 57.23
C SER A 63 4.67 -64.05 57.43
N LEU A 64 4.29 -63.48 58.58
CA LEU A 64 4.58 -62.09 58.92
C LEU A 64 6.08 -61.89 59.13
N GLU A 65 6.74 -62.80 59.85
CA GLU A 65 8.19 -62.76 60.04
C GLU A 65 8.95 -62.91 58.73
N ALA A 66 8.55 -63.85 57.86
CA ALA A 66 9.17 -64.01 56.55
C ALA A 66 8.99 -62.74 55.70
N ARG A 67 7.80 -62.13 55.74
CA ARG A 67 7.53 -60.87 55.03
C ARG A 67 8.33 -59.71 55.60
N ILE A 68 8.42 -59.57 56.92
CA ILE A 68 9.23 -58.54 57.58
C ILE A 68 10.70 -58.73 57.23
N LYS A 69 11.23 -59.96 57.31
CA LYS A 69 12.62 -60.27 56.95
C LYS A 69 12.89 -59.92 55.48
N SER A 70 12.00 -60.32 54.57
CA SER A 70 12.11 -60.00 53.14
C SER A 70 12.07 -58.48 52.88
N VAL A 71 11.17 -57.76 53.55
CA VAL A 71 11.03 -56.31 53.43
C VAL A 71 12.24 -55.58 54.02
N VAL A 72 12.71 -55.95 55.20
CA VAL A 72 13.91 -55.36 55.82
C VAL A 72 15.14 -55.65 54.98
N GLN A 73 15.28 -56.86 54.45
CA GLN A 73 16.38 -57.23 53.57
C GLN A 73 16.35 -56.43 52.27
N SER A 74 15.17 -56.26 51.63
CA SER A 74 15.06 -55.45 50.42
C SER A 74 15.32 -53.97 50.67
N TYR A 75 14.87 -53.43 51.81
CA TYR A 75 15.21 -52.06 52.22
C TYR A 75 16.70 -51.89 52.49
N LEU A 76 17.34 -52.81 53.21
CA LEU A 76 18.78 -52.73 53.51
C LEU A 76 19.63 -52.86 52.24
N GLU A 77 19.29 -53.78 51.33
CA GLU A 77 19.99 -53.88 50.05
C GLU A 77 19.71 -52.67 49.14
N GLY A 78 18.50 -52.11 49.19
CA GLY A 78 18.16 -50.85 48.52
C GLY A 78 18.98 -49.68 49.03
N VAL A 79 19.09 -49.50 50.35
CA VAL A 79 19.90 -48.45 50.99
C VAL A 79 21.37 -48.64 50.68
N LYS A 80 21.90 -49.86 50.80
CA LYS A 80 23.30 -50.18 50.48
C LYS A 80 23.63 -49.91 49.02
N THR A 81 22.72 -50.26 48.10
CA THR A 81 22.89 -49.97 46.67
C THR A 81 22.83 -48.47 46.41
N GLY A 82 21.88 -47.76 47.04
CA GLY A 82 21.76 -46.30 46.94
C GLY A 82 23.02 -45.57 47.45
N VAL A 83 23.57 -45.99 48.60
CA VAL A 83 24.83 -45.42 49.13
C VAL A 83 26.01 -45.69 48.21
N ARG A 84 26.12 -46.90 47.62
CA ARG A 84 27.16 -47.21 46.64
C ARG A 84 27.03 -46.37 45.37
N GLN A 85 25.81 -46.19 44.86
CA GLN A 85 25.54 -45.35 43.69
C GLN A 85 25.85 -43.88 43.97
N LEU A 86 25.52 -43.37 45.18
CA LEU A 86 25.90 -42.02 45.60
C LEU A 86 27.41 -41.84 45.70
N ALA A 87 28.13 -42.84 46.24
CA ALA A 87 29.58 -42.82 46.29
C ALA A 87 30.20 -42.78 44.88
N TRP A 88 29.73 -43.64 43.96
CA TRP A 88 30.19 -43.63 42.56
C TRP A 88 29.82 -42.33 41.83
N ALA A 89 28.63 -41.77 42.07
CA ALA A 89 28.24 -40.50 41.48
C ALA A 89 29.13 -39.35 41.98
N LEU A 90 29.51 -39.38 43.26
CA LEU A 90 30.41 -38.40 43.85
C LEU A 90 31.82 -38.51 43.25
N GLU A 91 32.36 -39.73 43.11
CA GLU A 91 33.63 -39.99 42.41
C GLU A 91 33.58 -39.53 40.95
N ALA A 92 32.50 -39.83 40.23
CA ALA A 92 32.31 -39.41 38.84
C ALA A 92 32.23 -37.88 38.71
N MET A 93 31.53 -37.20 39.63
CA MET A 93 31.45 -35.73 39.66
C MET A 93 32.80 -35.09 39.99
N GLN A 94 33.60 -35.70 40.86
CA GLN A 94 34.97 -35.27 41.13
C GLN A 94 35.85 -35.41 39.89
N GLY A 95 35.81 -36.57 39.23
CA GLY A 95 36.53 -36.79 37.97
C GLY A 95 36.11 -35.82 36.86
N ALA A 96 34.80 -35.54 36.73
CA ALA A 96 34.30 -34.56 35.77
C ALA A 96 34.77 -33.13 36.11
N ARG A 97 34.79 -32.76 37.39
CA ARG A 97 35.31 -31.46 37.84
C ARG A 97 36.80 -31.31 37.56
N GLU A 98 37.59 -32.36 37.77
CA GLU A 98 39.01 -32.38 37.43
C GLU A 98 39.24 -32.30 35.91
N ALA A 99 38.47 -33.03 35.11
CA ALA A 99 38.54 -32.92 33.66
C ALA A 99 38.18 -31.51 33.16
N LEU A 100 37.15 -30.89 33.73
CA LEU A 100 36.77 -29.51 33.42
C LEU A 100 37.84 -28.49 33.83
N SER A 101 38.48 -28.68 35.00
CA SER A 101 39.56 -27.77 35.42
C SER A 101 40.79 -27.90 34.53
N GLN A 102 41.13 -29.12 34.09
CA GLN A 102 42.18 -29.36 33.10
C GLN A 102 41.86 -28.71 31.76
N ALA A 103 40.63 -28.90 31.25
CA ALA A 103 40.18 -28.27 30.01
C ALA A 103 40.21 -26.73 30.09
N HIS A 104 39.78 -26.16 31.23
CA HIS A 104 39.87 -24.72 31.46
C HIS A 104 41.31 -24.22 31.48
N GLY A 105 42.24 -24.98 32.09
CA GLY A 105 43.66 -24.68 32.07
C GLY A 105 44.25 -24.71 30.65
N LEU A 106 43.90 -25.72 29.85
CA LEU A 106 44.31 -25.83 28.45
C LEU A 106 43.76 -24.68 27.60
N LEU A 107 42.48 -24.32 27.76
CA LEU A 107 41.87 -23.19 27.06
C LEU A 107 42.51 -21.86 27.44
N ARG A 108 42.85 -21.66 28.72
CA ARG A 108 43.60 -20.49 29.17
C ARG A 108 44.99 -20.46 28.54
N GLY A 109 45.72 -21.57 28.54
CA GLY A 109 47.01 -21.68 27.87
C GLY A 109 46.94 -21.40 26.37
N MET A 110 45.86 -21.87 25.70
CA MET A 110 45.59 -21.53 24.29
C MET A 110 45.29 -20.05 24.09
N ALA A 111 44.56 -19.40 25.01
CA ALA A 111 44.28 -17.98 24.94
C ALA A 111 45.54 -17.13 25.16
N GLU A 112 46.38 -17.51 26.12
CA GLU A 112 47.68 -16.88 26.36
C GLU A 112 48.62 -17.07 25.16
N ALA A 113 48.65 -18.27 24.55
CA ALA A 113 49.39 -18.52 23.32
C ALA A 113 48.81 -17.77 22.11
N ALA A 114 47.50 -17.57 22.04
CA ALA A 114 46.88 -16.74 21.02
C ALA A 114 47.30 -15.27 21.18
N GLN A 115 47.35 -14.75 22.41
CA GLN A 115 47.83 -13.39 22.70
C GLN A 115 49.30 -13.19 22.34
N THR A 116 50.17 -14.17 22.60
CA THR A 116 51.59 -14.06 22.20
C THR A 116 51.78 -14.10 20.68
N LEU A 117 50.86 -14.77 19.97
CA LEU A 117 50.84 -14.85 18.51
C LEU A 117 50.08 -13.70 17.82
N GLU A 118 49.39 -12.85 18.58
CA GLU A 118 48.65 -11.69 18.07
C GLU A 118 49.48 -10.80 17.14
N PRO A 119 50.73 -10.38 17.47
CA PRO A 119 51.53 -9.57 16.55
C PRO A 119 51.87 -10.30 15.25
N VAL A 120 52.06 -11.63 15.30
CA VAL A 120 52.30 -12.44 14.09
C VAL A 120 51.03 -12.53 13.24
N ARG A 121 49.86 -12.66 13.86
CA ARG A 121 48.56 -12.66 13.16
C ARG A 121 48.31 -11.32 12.48
N GLU A 122 48.56 -10.21 13.16
CA GLU A 122 48.48 -8.86 12.58
C GLU A 122 49.40 -8.72 11.36
N GLN A 123 50.66 -9.14 11.48
CA GLN A 123 51.60 -9.12 10.36
C GLN A 123 51.16 -10.01 9.18
N VAL A 124 50.57 -11.18 9.47
CA VAL A 124 50.02 -12.06 8.43
C VAL A 124 48.80 -11.43 7.74
N VAL A 125 47.93 -10.74 8.48
CA VAL A 125 46.80 -10.00 7.90
C VAL A 125 47.31 -8.86 7.01
N GLN A 126 48.25 -8.04 7.51
CA GLN A 126 48.87 -6.97 6.73
C GLN A 126 49.57 -7.50 5.47
N HIS A 127 50.31 -8.60 5.58
CA HIS A 127 50.95 -9.24 4.43
C HIS A 127 49.93 -9.72 3.40
N LYS A 128 48.84 -10.36 3.84
CA LYS A 128 47.74 -10.79 2.94
C LYS A 128 47.08 -9.60 2.24
N GLN A 129 46.81 -8.52 2.97
CA GLN A 129 46.24 -7.29 2.43
C GLN A 129 47.17 -6.64 1.40
N LEU A 130 48.46 -6.48 1.73
CA LEU A 130 49.46 -5.91 0.82
C LEU A 130 49.67 -6.78 -0.42
N TRP A 131 49.68 -8.10 -0.26
CA TRP A 131 49.78 -9.03 -1.37
C TRP A 131 48.55 -8.92 -2.29
N ALA A 132 47.34 -8.91 -1.74
CA ALA A 132 46.11 -8.71 -2.50
C ALA A 132 46.11 -7.36 -3.23
N LEU A 133 46.51 -6.27 -2.55
CA LEU A 133 46.68 -4.95 -3.17
C LEU A 133 47.68 -4.97 -4.31
N SER A 134 48.81 -5.67 -4.16
CA SER A 134 49.82 -5.75 -5.22
C SER A 134 49.29 -6.40 -6.50
N GLN A 135 48.42 -7.40 -6.37
CA GLN A 135 47.77 -8.07 -7.51
C GLN A 135 46.68 -7.18 -8.15
N LEU A 136 45.93 -6.44 -7.33
CA LEU A 136 44.83 -5.59 -7.79
C LEU A 136 45.29 -4.18 -8.25
N LEU A 137 46.50 -3.76 -7.89
CA LEU A 137 47.05 -2.42 -8.16
C LEU A 137 46.93 -1.98 -9.63
N PRO A 138 47.21 -2.82 -10.65
CA PRO A 138 47.08 -2.41 -12.04
C PRO A 138 45.65 -2.05 -12.42
N ARG A 139 44.66 -2.83 -11.92
CA ARG A 139 43.24 -2.57 -12.14
C ARG A 139 42.79 -1.32 -11.39
N LEU A 140 43.23 -1.13 -10.14
CA LEU A 140 42.91 0.05 -9.33
C LEU A 140 43.44 1.35 -9.95
N ARG A 141 44.62 1.32 -10.56
CA ARG A 141 45.16 2.50 -11.28
C ARG A 141 44.32 2.88 -12.51
N ALA A 142 43.61 1.93 -13.11
CA ALA A 142 42.77 2.17 -14.28
C ALA A 142 41.36 2.70 -13.91
N VAL A 143 40.93 2.57 -12.65
CA VAL A 143 39.57 2.95 -12.21
C VAL A 143 39.22 4.41 -12.54
N PRO A 144 40.05 5.43 -12.25
CA PRO A 144 39.68 6.82 -12.57
C PRO A 144 39.48 7.04 -14.08
N ALA A 145 40.30 6.39 -14.92
CA ALA A 145 40.16 6.46 -16.37
C ALA A 145 38.89 5.74 -16.85
N ALA A 146 38.55 4.60 -16.25
CA ALA A 146 37.33 3.88 -16.53
C ALA A 146 36.08 4.68 -16.10
N VAL A 147 36.10 5.33 -14.94
CA VAL A 147 35.01 6.23 -14.47
C VAL A 147 34.80 7.40 -15.43
N ALA A 148 35.89 8.01 -15.92
CA ALA A 148 35.79 9.05 -16.93
C ALA A 148 35.18 8.50 -18.24
N HIS A 149 35.60 7.32 -18.68
CA HIS A 149 35.07 6.68 -19.87
C HIS A 149 33.57 6.35 -19.73
N THR A 150 33.14 5.80 -18.60
CA THR A 150 31.72 5.52 -18.35
C THR A 150 30.89 6.80 -18.37
N GLN A 151 31.42 7.91 -17.84
CA GLN A 151 30.74 9.20 -17.93
C GLN A 151 30.55 9.62 -19.40
N THR A 152 31.59 9.48 -20.24
CA THR A 152 31.45 9.78 -21.68
C THR A 152 30.42 8.90 -22.40
N LEU A 153 30.25 7.64 -21.96
CA LEU A 153 29.23 6.75 -22.51
C LEU A 153 27.82 7.19 -22.09
N ILE A 154 27.64 7.68 -20.85
CA ILE A 154 26.38 8.27 -20.38
C ILE A 154 26.05 9.51 -21.19
N ASP A 155 27.02 10.42 -21.36
CA ASP A 155 26.84 11.66 -22.12
C ASP A 155 26.49 11.38 -23.60
N ALA A 156 27.03 10.29 -24.16
CA ALA A 156 26.73 9.80 -25.51
C ALA A 156 25.46 8.92 -25.60
N GLN A 157 24.67 8.80 -24.53
CA GLN A 157 23.44 8.00 -24.44
C GLN A 157 23.62 6.49 -24.71
N ARG A 158 24.84 5.95 -24.54
CA ARG A 158 25.13 4.51 -24.67
C ARG A 158 24.89 3.80 -23.34
N LEU A 159 23.63 3.82 -22.88
CA LEU A 159 23.24 3.44 -21.51
C LEU A 159 23.61 2.00 -21.12
N LEU A 160 23.47 1.04 -22.03
CA LEU A 160 23.81 -0.37 -21.76
C LEU A 160 25.31 -0.55 -21.51
N GLU A 161 26.14 0.10 -22.31
CA GLU A 161 27.61 0.00 -22.17
C GLU A 161 28.07 0.73 -20.93
N ALA A 162 27.51 1.92 -20.66
CA ALA A 162 27.74 2.64 -19.41
C ALA A 162 27.37 1.77 -18.19
N TYR A 163 26.23 1.06 -18.25
CA TYR A 163 25.82 0.15 -17.18
C TYR A 163 26.80 -1.01 -17.02
N VAL A 164 27.19 -1.70 -18.10
CA VAL A 164 28.17 -2.80 -18.03
C VAL A 164 29.48 -2.33 -17.40
N SER A 165 30.01 -1.19 -17.84
CA SER A 165 31.25 -0.65 -17.28
C SER A 165 31.10 -0.21 -15.81
N LEU A 166 29.96 0.37 -15.42
CA LEU A 166 29.66 0.64 -14.01
C LEU A 166 29.65 -0.66 -13.20
N ARG A 167 29.08 -1.73 -13.74
CA ARG A 167 29.02 -3.05 -13.09
C ARG A 167 30.39 -3.68 -12.90
N GLU A 168 31.27 -3.57 -13.88
CA GLU A 168 32.65 -4.05 -13.77
C GLU A 168 33.41 -3.31 -12.66
N LEU A 169 33.16 -2.01 -12.51
CA LEU A 169 33.79 -1.19 -11.46
C LEU A 169 33.26 -1.51 -10.06
N GLU A 170 31.95 -1.71 -9.92
CA GLU A 170 31.34 -2.13 -8.66
C GLU A 170 31.76 -3.55 -8.28
N GLN A 171 31.88 -4.45 -9.25
CA GLN A 171 32.43 -5.78 -8.99
C GLN A 171 33.88 -5.70 -8.53
N LEU A 172 34.70 -4.83 -9.13
CA LEU A 172 36.06 -4.58 -8.65
C LEU A 172 36.06 -4.05 -7.21
N GLN A 173 35.13 -3.16 -6.85
CA GLN A 173 34.97 -2.68 -5.48
C GLN A 173 34.66 -3.84 -4.51
N GLU A 174 33.69 -4.69 -4.84
CA GLU A 174 33.33 -5.87 -4.05
C GLU A 174 34.51 -6.86 -3.92
N GLU A 175 35.26 -7.09 -5.01
CA GLU A 175 36.48 -7.91 -5.04
C GLU A 175 37.58 -7.36 -4.14
N THR A 176 37.68 -6.03 -3.98
CA THR A 176 38.64 -5.40 -3.07
C THR A 176 38.20 -5.38 -1.62
N TRP A 177 36.89 -5.40 -1.36
CA TRP A 177 36.32 -5.21 -0.03
C TRP A 177 36.74 -6.30 0.96
N ALA A 178 36.52 -7.58 0.61
CA ALA A 178 36.80 -8.70 1.49
C ALA A 178 38.31 -8.93 1.76
N PRO A 179 39.21 -8.90 0.75
CA PRO A 179 40.65 -9.07 0.98
C PRO A 179 41.29 -7.95 1.80
N LEU A 180 40.70 -6.76 1.77
CA LEU A 180 41.20 -5.59 2.51
C LEU A 180 40.60 -5.46 3.91
N GLY A 181 39.73 -6.39 4.32
CA GLY A 181 39.12 -6.35 5.65
C GLY A 181 38.13 -5.21 5.82
N GLY A 182 37.44 -4.82 4.74
CA GLY A 182 36.42 -3.76 4.78
C GLY A 182 36.99 -2.34 4.75
N LEU A 183 38.13 -2.13 4.08
CA LEU A 183 38.65 -0.78 3.83
C LEU A 183 38.05 -0.21 2.56
N GLU A 184 37.42 0.96 2.66
CA GLU A 184 36.95 1.73 1.50
C GLU A 184 38.14 2.47 0.88
N LEU A 185 38.39 2.22 -0.40
CA LEU A 185 39.45 2.91 -1.14
C LEU A 185 38.89 4.19 -1.79
N PRO A 186 39.60 5.34 -1.67
CA PRO A 186 39.14 6.62 -2.22
C PRO A 186 39.01 6.61 -3.75
N VAL A 187 39.68 5.66 -4.40
CA VAL A 187 39.64 5.47 -5.86
C VAL A 187 38.21 5.16 -6.35
N PHE A 188 37.33 4.64 -5.48
CA PHE A 188 35.95 4.31 -5.80
C PHE A 188 34.92 5.39 -5.44
N GLU A 189 35.34 6.54 -4.88
CA GLU A 189 34.42 7.63 -4.51
C GLU A 189 33.57 8.13 -5.68
N GLY A 190 34.09 8.04 -6.92
CA GLY A 190 33.38 8.43 -8.13
C GLY A 190 32.23 7.49 -8.56
N LEU A 191 32.12 6.28 -7.99
CA LEU A 191 31.09 5.31 -8.40
C LEU A 191 29.67 5.72 -8.02
N GLY A 192 29.49 6.34 -6.85
CA GLY A 192 28.18 6.82 -6.40
C GLY A 192 27.60 7.90 -7.34
N PRO A 193 28.32 9.00 -7.58
CA PRO A 193 27.89 10.03 -8.54
C PRO A 193 27.69 9.50 -9.96
N LEU A 194 28.54 8.58 -10.41
CA LEU A 194 28.42 7.96 -11.73
C LEU A 194 27.14 7.10 -11.84
N ALA A 195 26.83 6.32 -10.81
CA ALA A 195 25.58 5.56 -10.75
C ALA A 195 24.36 6.49 -10.77
N GLU A 196 24.38 7.58 -10.01
CA GLU A 196 23.30 8.56 -10.02
C GLU A 196 23.14 9.25 -11.38
N ALA A 197 24.25 9.60 -12.04
CA ALA A 197 24.23 10.17 -13.40
C ALA A 197 23.61 9.20 -14.42
N LEU A 198 23.93 7.90 -14.32
CA LEU A 198 23.29 6.88 -15.17
C LEU A 198 21.80 6.74 -14.85
N GLY A 199 21.42 6.77 -13.57
CA GLY A 199 20.01 6.77 -13.14
C GLY A 199 19.22 7.94 -13.70
N GLN A 200 19.78 9.15 -13.65
CA GLN A 200 19.18 10.35 -14.25
C GLN A 200 19.07 10.25 -15.78
N ALA A 201 20.06 9.67 -16.45
CA ALA A 201 19.98 9.43 -17.89
C ALA A 201 18.87 8.42 -18.26
N VAL A 202 18.69 7.37 -17.45
CA VAL A 202 17.57 6.42 -17.59
C VAL A 202 16.22 7.12 -17.39
N GLU A 203 16.09 7.95 -16.35
CA GLU A 203 14.87 8.74 -16.13
C GLU A 203 14.59 9.71 -17.27
N ALA A 204 15.60 10.41 -17.77
CA ALA A 204 15.44 11.35 -18.88
C ALA A 204 14.97 10.63 -20.15
N ALA A 205 15.51 9.45 -20.44
CA ALA A 205 15.08 8.61 -21.55
C ALA A 205 13.63 8.10 -21.33
N ALA A 206 13.31 7.62 -20.13
CA ALA A 206 11.96 7.18 -19.78
C ALA A 206 10.93 8.31 -19.90
N GLY A 207 11.23 9.50 -19.37
CA GLY A 207 10.36 10.67 -19.52
C GLY A 207 10.23 11.20 -20.95
N ALA A 208 11.07 10.71 -21.87
CA ALA A 208 11.00 10.97 -23.29
C ALA A 208 10.40 9.81 -24.10
N ALA A 209 9.81 8.79 -23.45
CA ALA A 209 9.43 7.54 -24.08
C ALA A 209 8.55 7.70 -25.33
N GLY A 210 7.54 8.57 -25.31
CA GLY A 210 6.67 8.78 -26.48
C GLY A 210 7.44 9.31 -27.71
N ARG A 211 8.46 10.16 -27.52
CA ARG A 211 9.32 10.63 -28.61
C ARG A 211 10.35 9.57 -29.01
N LEU A 212 11.04 8.98 -28.04
CA LEU A 212 12.07 7.98 -28.30
C LEU A 212 11.49 6.74 -28.98
N ALA A 213 10.28 6.30 -28.63
CA ALA A 213 9.64 5.19 -29.33
C ALA A 213 9.42 5.45 -30.84
N ARG A 214 9.33 6.72 -31.26
CA ARG A 214 9.20 7.13 -32.66
C ARG A 214 10.56 7.33 -33.34
N GLU A 215 11.50 7.95 -32.64
CA GLU A 215 12.80 8.39 -33.21
C GLU A 215 13.94 7.39 -33.00
N ASP A 216 14.06 6.84 -31.79
CA ASP A 216 15.11 5.90 -31.40
C ASP A 216 14.60 4.91 -30.32
N PRO A 217 13.87 3.86 -30.74
CA PRO A 217 13.33 2.88 -29.79
C PRO A 217 14.43 2.06 -29.11
N ALA A 218 15.63 1.98 -29.71
CA ALA A 218 16.74 1.24 -29.12
C ALA A 218 17.23 1.91 -27.83
N LEU A 219 17.26 3.24 -27.79
CA LEU A 219 17.61 3.99 -26.58
C LEU A 219 16.57 3.80 -25.45
N LEU A 220 15.28 3.81 -25.78
CA LEU A 220 14.22 3.56 -24.80
C LEU A 220 14.34 2.14 -24.21
N VAL A 221 14.50 1.13 -25.07
CA VAL A 221 14.72 -0.26 -24.65
C VAL A 221 15.98 -0.38 -23.80
N ALA A 222 17.06 0.31 -24.16
CA ALA A 222 18.29 0.34 -23.38
C ALA A 222 18.03 0.88 -21.97
N ALA A 223 17.35 2.01 -21.83
CA ALA A 223 17.02 2.62 -20.54
C ALA A 223 16.17 1.69 -19.66
N VAL A 224 15.10 1.11 -20.23
CA VAL A 224 14.20 0.20 -19.51
C VAL A 224 14.92 -1.09 -19.09
N ARG A 225 15.80 -1.63 -19.95
CA ARG A 225 16.62 -2.80 -19.60
C ARG A 225 17.58 -2.51 -18.46
N VAL A 226 18.26 -1.36 -18.47
CA VAL A 226 19.15 -0.97 -17.35
C VAL A 226 18.36 -0.92 -16.05
N ALA A 227 17.17 -0.29 -16.05
CA ALA A 227 16.30 -0.20 -14.87
C ALA A 227 15.85 -1.58 -14.34
N GLU A 228 15.48 -2.51 -15.24
CA GLU A 228 15.04 -3.86 -14.87
C GLU A 228 16.18 -4.74 -14.36
N VAL A 229 17.35 -4.68 -15.00
CA VAL A 229 18.51 -5.50 -14.60
C VAL A 229 19.04 -5.04 -13.24
N ASP A 230 19.03 -3.74 -12.96
CA ASP A 230 19.45 -3.22 -11.65
C ASP A 230 18.46 -3.61 -10.53
N ALA A 231 17.15 -3.58 -10.80
CA ALA A 231 16.12 -3.94 -9.82
C ALA A 231 16.17 -5.41 -9.35
N GLY A 232 16.71 -6.30 -10.18
CA GLY A 232 16.92 -7.71 -9.81
C GLY A 232 18.16 -7.97 -8.95
N ARG A 233 18.93 -6.93 -8.60
CA ARG A 233 20.21 -7.08 -7.90
C ARG A 233 20.02 -7.10 -6.37
N THR A 234 20.67 -8.07 -5.73
CA THR A 234 21.05 -7.99 -4.32
C THR A 234 22.50 -7.53 -4.22
N THR A 235 22.76 -6.31 -3.76
CA THR A 235 24.14 -5.87 -3.48
C THR A 235 24.65 -6.64 -2.26
N SER A 236 25.89 -7.13 -2.32
CA SER A 236 26.54 -7.80 -1.17
C SER A 236 27.08 -6.77 -0.16
N LEU A 237 27.37 -5.55 -0.61
CA LEU A 237 27.51 -4.39 0.27
C LEU A 237 26.12 -3.83 0.61
N GLU A 238 25.95 -3.33 1.83
CA GLU A 238 24.78 -2.59 2.33
C GLU A 238 24.60 -1.22 1.60
N GLN A 239 24.59 -1.23 0.27
CA GLN A 239 24.26 -0.06 -0.53
C GLN A 239 22.75 0.17 -0.48
N ALA A 240 22.34 1.44 -0.38
CA ALA A 240 20.93 1.79 -0.45
C ALA A 240 20.33 1.33 -1.79
N PRO A 241 19.08 0.82 -1.80
CA PRO A 241 18.39 0.48 -3.03
C PRO A 241 18.27 1.74 -3.90
N ARG A 242 18.66 1.63 -5.17
CA ARG A 242 18.65 2.76 -6.13
C ARG A 242 17.28 2.99 -6.74
N ASP A 243 16.41 2.00 -6.66
CA ASP A 243 15.02 2.02 -7.13
C ASP A 243 14.86 2.49 -8.58
N TRP A 244 15.84 2.24 -9.46
CA TRP A 244 15.83 2.71 -10.85
C TRP A 244 14.59 2.27 -11.63
N ARG A 245 14.05 1.08 -11.34
CA ARG A 245 12.76 0.65 -11.89
C ARG A 245 11.61 1.58 -11.49
N GLN A 246 11.50 1.93 -10.21
CA GLN A 246 10.43 2.82 -9.74
C GLN A 246 10.63 4.25 -10.26
N ARG A 247 11.88 4.72 -10.29
CA ARG A 247 12.26 6.03 -10.85
C ARG A 247 11.94 6.09 -12.36
N CYS A 248 12.24 5.03 -13.11
CA CYS A 248 11.88 4.88 -14.52
C CYS A 248 10.36 4.93 -14.73
N LEU A 249 9.58 4.13 -13.99
CA LEU A 249 8.11 4.14 -14.07
C LEU A 249 7.53 5.52 -13.76
N ARG A 250 8.03 6.19 -12.72
CA ARG A 250 7.62 7.56 -12.37
C ARG A 250 7.98 8.55 -13.48
N ALA A 251 9.17 8.45 -14.04
CA ALA A 251 9.62 9.32 -15.12
C ALA A 251 8.77 9.15 -16.38
N LEU A 252 8.34 7.92 -16.72
CA LEU A 252 7.37 7.68 -17.81
C LEU A 252 6.09 8.51 -17.60
N GLN A 253 5.54 8.48 -16.38
CA GLN A 253 4.32 9.23 -16.04
C GLN A 253 4.55 10.73 -16.09
N GLU A 254 5.56 11.24 -15.37
CA GLU A 254 5.86 12.68 -15.31
C GLU A 254 6.22 13.27 -16.68
N GLY A 255 6.91 12.49 -17.53
CA GLY A 255 7.20 12.86 -18.90
C GLY A 255 5.93 13.07 -19.72
N LEU A 256 4.99 12.15 -19.60
CA LEU A 256 3.68 12.23 -20.24
C LEU A 256 2.86 13.43 -19.72
N GLU A 257 2.81 13.63 -18.40
CA GLU A 257 2.11 14.78 -17.79
C GLU A 257 2.70 16.11 -18.30
N ARG A 258 4.02 16.22 -18.36
CA ARG A 258 4.71 17.43 -18.83
C ARG A 258 4.40 17.78 -20.28
N ILE A 259 4.31 16.79 -21.17
CA ILE A 259 4.05 17.00 -22.61
C ILE A 259 2.60 17.41 -22.90
N HIS A 260 1.62 16.86 -22.18
CA HIS A 260 0.20 17.12 -22.50
C HIS A 260 -0.43 18.19 -21.62
N PHE A 261 0.04 18.34 -20.38
CA PHE A 261 -0.57 19.24 -19.39
C PHE A 261 0.41 20.28 -18.85
N GLY A 262 1.72 20.11 -19.04
CA GLY A 262 2.74 21.11 -18.72
C GLY A 262 2.96 22.15 -19.82
N THR A 263 2.95 21.73 -21.09
CA THR A 263 3.18 22.62 -22.25
C THR A 263 1.89 23.19 -22.85
N LEU A 264 0.74 22.53 -22.65
CA LEU A 264 -0.55 23.04 -23.11
C LEU A 264 -0.99 24.17 -22.15
N PRO A 265 -1.06 25.44 -22.58
CA PRO A 265 -1.47 26.52 -21.70
C PRO A 265 -2.87 26.24 -21.17
N GLN A 266 -3.08 26.36 -19.86
CA GLN A 266 -4.43 26.27 -19.32
C GLN A 266 -5.32 27.33 -20.01
N PRO A 267 -6.55 26.96 -20.40
CA PRO A 267 -7.35 27.83 -21.25
C PRO A 267 -7.61 29.18 -20.57
N GLY A 268 -7.42 30.25 -21.35
CA GLY A 268 -7.92 31.57 -21.00
C GLY A 268 -9.45 31.65 -21.17
N PRO A 269 -10.10 32.75 -20.75
CA PRO A 269 -11.54 32.94 -20.94
C PRO A 269 -11.93 32.80 -22.42
N GLY A 270 -12.90 31.93 -22.74
CA GLY A 270 -13.36 31.69 -24.11
C GLY A 270 -12.47 30.79 -24.98
N ALA A 271 -11.33 30.29 -24.48
CA ALA A 271 -10.44 29.36 -25.19
C ALA A 271 -10.64 27.89 -24.77
N LEU A 272 -11.66 27.61 -23.94
CA LEU A 272 -11.91 26.27 -23.40
C LEU A 272 -12.29 25.27 -24.51
N ALA A 273 -13.11 25.70 -25.47
CA ALA A 273 -13.51 24.84 -26.59
C ALA A 273 -12.30 24.40 -27.45
N GLU A 274 -11.40 25.33 -27.78
CA GLU A 274 -10.18 25.02 -28.53
C GLU A 274 -9.26 24.07 -27.77
N TRP A 275 -9.13 24.27 -26.45
CA TRP A 275 -8.33 23.43 -25.58
C TRP A 275 -8.89 22.00 -25.47
N LEU A 276 -10.20 21.85 -25.27
CA LEU A 276 -10.87 20.55 -25.22
C LEU A 276 -10.81 19.82 -26.58
N GLU A 277 -10.88 20.57 -27.68
CA GLU A 277 -10.75 20.01 -29.02
C GLU A 277 -9.32 19.52 -29.31
N ALA A 278 -8.31 20.28 -28.88
CA ALA A 278 -6.92 19.85 -28.96
C ALA A 278 -6.69 18.54 -28.18
N LEU A 279 -7.27 18.41 -26.99
CA LEU A 279 -7.20 17.18 -26.19
C LEU A 279 -7.95 16.00 -26.83
N ARG A 280 -9.11 16.25 -27.44
CA ARG A 280 -9.91 15.23 -28.15
C ARG A 280 -9.08 14.56 -29.25
N VAL A 281 -8.22 15.31 -29.93
CA VAL A 281 -7.33 14.79 -30.97
C VAL A 281 -6.05 14.19 -30.38
N ALA A 282 -5.42 14.86 -29.41
CA ALA A 282 -4.10 14.48 -28.91
C ALA A 282 -4.10 13.22 -28.04
N LEU A 283 -5.08 13.04 -27.14
CA LEU A 283 -5.06 11.96 -26.16
C LEU A 283 -5.23 10.56 -26.77
N PRO A 284 -6.22 10.32 -27.68
CA PRO A 284 -6.35 9.02 -28.33
C PRO A 284 -5.15 8.68 -29.22
N ALA A 285 -4.61 9.68 -29.94
CA ALA A 285 -3.43 9.49 -30.78
C ALA A 285 -2.18 9.12 -29.96
N GLU A 286 -2.02 9.71 -28.77
CA GLU A 286 -0.94 9.36 -27.87
C GLU A 286 -1.13 7.95 -27.29
N LEU A 287 -2.35 7.54 -26.94
CA LEU A 287 -2.62 6.18 -26.48
C LEU A 287 -2.38 5.13 -27.58
N ALA A 288 -2.83 5.41 -28.81
CA ALA A 288 -2.54 4.55 -29.95
C ALA A 288 -1.03 4.45 -30.22
N THR A 289 -0.28 5.54 -30.05
CA THR A 289 1.18 5.53 -30.11
C THR A 289 1.77 4.69 -28.97
N ALA A 290 1.26 4.83 -27.76
CA ALA A 290 1.74 4.08 -26.61
C ALA A 290 1.55 2.58 -26.81
N GLU A 291 0.39 2.16 -27.34
CA GLU A 291 0.10 0.76 -27.67
C GLU A 291 0.98 0.24 -28.81
N ALA A 292 1.14 1.01 -29.89
CA ALA A 292 1.87 0.57 -31.07
C ALA A 292 3.41 0.60 -30.92
N LEU A 293 3.96 1.60 -30.20
CA LEU A 293 5.40 1.89 -30.20
C LEU A 293 6.05 1.83 -28.82
N VAL A 294 5.39 2.30 -27.77
CA VAL A 294 5.98 2.34 -26.41
C VAL A 294 5.86 0.98 -25.72
N ALA A 295 4.70 0.33 -25.81
CA ALA A 295 4.45 -0.97 -25.17
C ALA A 295 5.44 -2.06 -25.62
N PRO A 296 5.81 -2.19 -26.92
CA PRO A 296 6.84 -3.15 -27.35
C PRO A 296 8.23 -2.88 -26.80
N CYS A 297 8.54 -1.64 -26.40
CA CYS A 297 9.84 -1.27 -25.85
C CYS A 297 9.98 -1.63 -24.36
N CYS A 298 8.86 -1.95 -23.70
CA CYS A 298 8.79 -2.15 -22.25
C CYS A 298 8.39 -3.60 -21.91
N PRO A 299 8.75 -4.10 -20.71
CA PRO A 299 8.26 -5.39 -20.23
C PRO A 299 6.73 -5.42 -20.12
N PRO A 300 6.07 -6.56 -20.44
CA PRO A 300 4.61 -6.66 -20.44
C PRO A 300 4.00 -6.44 -19.05
N HIS A 301 4.73 -6.77 -17.99
CA HIS A 301 4.26 -6.61 -16.62
C HIS A 301 4.23 -5.13 -16.15
N TYR A 302 4.79 -4.19 -16.92
CA TYR A 302 4.62 -2.76 -16.66
C TYR A 302 3.22 -2.26 -17.00
N LYS A 303 2.48 -2.98 -17.87
CA LYS A 303 1.15 -2.58 -18.35
C LYS A 303 1.14 -1.12 -18.81
N VAL A 304 2.06 -0.78 -19.72
CA VAL A 304 2.36 0.59 -20.14
C VAL A 304 1.12 1.31 -20.68
N VAL A 305 0.28 0.63 -21.45
CA VAL A 305 -0.94 1.24 -22.00
C VAL A 305 -1.90 1.64 -20.87
N GLN A 306 -2.10 0.76 -19.89
CA GLN A 306 -2.89 1.07 -18.70
C GLN A 306 -2.29 2.24 -17.91
N LEU A 307 -0.96 2.23 -17.69
CA LEU A 307 -0.24 3.31 -17.02
C LEU A 307 -0.44 4.65 -17.73
N TRP A 308 -0.35 4.68 -19.07
CA TRP A 308 -0.58 5.86 -19.90
C TRP A 308 -2.01 6.37 -19.72
N ALA A 309 -3.01 5.50 -19.91
CA ALA A 309 -4.42 5.87 -19.81
C ALA A 309 -4.76 6.46 -18.42
N HIS A 310 -4.28 5.84 -17.34
CA HIS A 310 -4.51 6.31 -15.98
C HIS A 310 -3.80 7.65 -15.71
N THR A 311 -2.60 7.84 -16.26
CA THR A 311 -1.82 9.07 -16.08
C THR A 311 -2.48 10.24 -16.83
N LEU A 312 -2.90 10.02 -18.08
CA LEU A 312 -3.62 11.04 -18.87
C LEU A 312 -4.94 11.41 -18.21
N HIS A 313 -5.72 10.41 -17.77
CA HIS A 313 -6.99 10.62 -17.09
C HIS A 313 -6.83 11.42 -15.79
N SER A 314 -5.92 11.00 -14.90
CA SER A 314 -5.72 11.66 -13.61
C SER A 314 -5.16 13.08 -13.76
N SER A 315 -4.29 13.31 -14.73
CA SER A 315 -3.77 14.64 -15.06
C SER A 315 -4.85 15.56 -15.62
N LEU A 316 -5.68 15.05 -16.54
CA LEU A 316 -6.81 15.80 -17.08
C LEU A 316 -7.79 16.19 -15.98
N ARG A 317 -8.15 15.24 -15.10
CA ARG A 317 -9.02 15.50 -13.95
C ARG A 317 -8.47 16.61 -13.05
N ARG A 318 -7.17 16.58 -12.75
CA ARG A 318 -6.48 17.61 -11.97
C ARG A 318 -6.55 18.99 -12.66
N CYS A 319 -6.35 19.03 -13.97
CA CYS A 319 -6.48 20.27 -14.75
C CYS A 319 -7.91 20.80 -14.75
N LEU A 320 -8.92 19.93 -14.87
CA LEU A 320 -10.32 20.31 -14.80
C LEU A 320 -10.70 20.83 -13.40
N GLN A 321 -10.22 20.20 -12.33
CA GLN A 321 -10.42 20.69 -10.96
C GLN A 321 -9.86 22.11 -10.77
N GLN A 322 -8.63 22.34 -11.25
CA GLN A 322 -8.03 23.69 -11.23
C GLN A 322 -8.80 24.70 -12.09
N LEU A 323 -9.44 24.27 -13.17
CA LEU A 323 -10.30 25.13 -13.99
C LEU A 323 -11.61 25.50 -13.27
N LEU A 324 -12.18 24.58 -12.48
CA LEU A 324 -13.39 24.83 -11.70
C LEU A 324 -13.17 25.77 -10.51
N GLU A 325 -11.94 25.84 -9.98
CA GLU A 325 -11.56 26.77 -8.91
C GLU A 325 -11.42 28.24 -9.38
N ARG A 326 -11.38 28.49 -10.69
CA ARG A 326 -11.20 29.84 -11.27
C ARG A 326 -12.52 30.64 -11.26
N PRO A 327 -12.45 32.00 -11.32
CA PRO A 327 -13.65 32.83 -11.41
C PRO A 327 -14.49 32.50 -12.66
N GLU A 328 -15.80 32.70 -12.48
CA GLU A 328 -16.94 32.15 -13.24
C GLU A 328 -16.71 31.89 -14.75
N LEU A 329 -16.95 30.63 -15.15
CA LEU A 329 -17.06 30.21 -16.54
C LEU A 329 -18.26 30.89 -17.23
N GLY A 330 -18.09 31.25 -18.51
CA GLY A 330 -19.19 31.75 -19.33
C GLY A 330 -20.24 30.67 -19.60
N ALA A 331 -21.45 31.05 -20.02
CA ALA A 331 -22.52 30.10 -20.34
C ALA A 331 -22.09 29.11 -21.44
N ALA A 332 -21.41 29.61 -22.48
CA ALA A 332 -20.89 28.79 -23.57
C ALA A 332 -19.81 27.81 -23.07
N ASP A 333 -18.80 28.29 -22.32
CA ASP A 333 -17.74 27.44 -21.77
C ASP A 333 -18.29 26.36 -20.81
N THR A 334 -19.28 26.73 -19.99
CA THR A 334 -19.95 25.80 -19.05
C THR A 334 -20.69 24.70 -19.81
N PHE A 335 -21.42 25.07 -20.86
CA PHE A 335 -22.11 24.13 -21.74
C PHE A 335 -21.13 23.20 -22.44
N THR A 336 -20.09 23.74 -23.07
CA THR A 336 -19.07 22.96 -23.77
C THR A 336 -18.38 21.98 -22.83
N LEU A 337 -18.05 22.40 -21.61
CA LEU A 337 -17.43 21.52 -20.61
C LEU A 337 -18.35 20.37 -20.21
N LEU A 338 -19.62 20.65 -19.89
CA LEU A 338 -20.59 19.63 -19.52
C LEU A 338 -20.83 18.63 -20.66
N GLN A 339 -21.06 19.13 -21.88
CA GLN A 339 -21.26 18.28 -23.04
C GLN A 339 -20.03 17.39 -23.29
N TRP A 340 -18.84 17.97 -23.23
CA TRP A 340 -17.60 17.24 -23.52
C TRP A 340 -17.30 16.17 -22.47
N ALA A 341 -17.41 16.51 -21.18
CA ALA A 341 -17.11 15.58 -20.10
C ALA A 341 -18.11 14.41 -20.02
N LEU A 342 -19.39 14.65 -20.33
CA LEU A 342 -20.43 13.62 -20.25
C LEU A 342 -20.55 12.76 -21.51
N HIS A 343 -20.35 13.33 -22.70
CA HIS A 343 -20.63 12.62 -23.97
C HIS A 343 -19.41 12.39 -24.85
N VAL A 344 -18.43 13.29 -24.84
CA VAL A 344 -17.29 13.22 -25.77
C VAL A 344 -16.15 12.41 -25.16
N TYR A 345 -15.86 12.58 -23.87
CA TYR A 345 -14.72 11.95 -23.21
C TYR A 345 -14.74 10.42 -23.25
N LEU A 346 -15.85 9.81 -22.83
CA LEU A 346 -16.07 8.36 -22.88
C LEU A 346 -16.66 7.90 -24.22
N GLY A 347 -16.88 8.83 -25.16
CA GLY A 347 -17.47 8.55 -26.46
C GLY A 347 -16.51 7.85 -27.42
N PRO A 348 -17.01 7.37 -28.57
CA PRO A 348 -16.23 6.68 -29.58
C PRO A 348 -15.16 7.57 -30.24
N GLU A 349 -15.29 8.88 -30.11
CA GLU A 349 -14.33 9.85 -30.65
C GLU A 349 -13.08 10.04 -29.77
N MET A 350 -13.06 9.46 -28.56
CA MET A 350 -11.93 9.60 -27.64
C MET A 350 -11.62 8.32 -26.88
N MET A 351 -11.86 8.25 -25.57
CA MET A 351 -11.43 7.12 -24.74
C MET A 351 -12.28 5.87 -24.96
N GLY A 352 -13.46 6.01 -25.56
CA GLY A 352 -14.33 4.90 -25.99
C GLY A 352 -14.10 4.44 -27.43
N SER A 353 -13.01 4.88 -28.08
CA SER A 353 -12.68 4.48 -29.45
C SER A 353 -12.42 2.97 -29.54
N LEU A 354 -12.96 2.33 -30.58
CA LEU A 354 -12.72 0.91 -30.88
C LEU A 354 -11.28 0.64 -31.36
N GLU A 355 -10.52 1.69 -31.70
CA GLU A 355 -9.12 1.58 -32.08
C GLU A 355 -8.19 1.40 -30.87
N LEU A 356 -8.68 1.70 -29.66
CA LEU A 356 -7.95 1.52 -28.42
C LEU A 356 -8.18 0.11 -27.86
N GLY A 357 -7.10 -0.56 -27.47
CA GLY A 357 -7.19 -1.87 -26.82
C GLY A 357 -7.87 -1.82 -25.43
N PRO A 358 -8.26 -2.98 -24.88
CA PRO A 358 -8.94 -3.06 -23.57
C PRO A 358 -8.06 -2.57 -22.40
N GLU A 359 -6.73 -2.52 -22.58
CA GLU A 359 -5.80 -1.99 -21.57
C GLU A 359 -5.87 -0.46 -21.44
N ALA A 360 -6.39 0.24 -22.45
CA ALA A 360 -6.59 1.68 -22.45
C ALA A 360 -7.93 2.12 -21.84
N ASP A 361 -8.75 1.16 -21.38
CA ASP A 361 -10.07 1.45 -20.84
C ASP A 361 -9.98 2.24 -19.52
N VAL A 362 -10.69 3.37 -19.48
CA VAL A 362 -10.81 4.26 -18.33
C VAL A 362 -12.20 4.23 -17.69
N SER A 363 -13.12 3.41 -18.20
CA SER A 363 -14.50 3.31 -17.70
C SER A 363 -14.59 2.93 -16.21
N HIS A 364 -13.60 2.21 -15.72
CA HIS A 364 -13.47 1.78 -14.32
C HIS A 364 -12.84 2.83 -13.40
N LEU A 365 -12.29 3.91 -13.95
CA LEU A 365 -11.68 4.99 -13.17
C LEU A 365 -12.75 5.92 -12.60
N GLU A 366 -12.34 6.76 -11.66
CA GLU A 366 -13.19 7.84 -11.16
C GLU A 366 -13.64 8.76 -12.32
N PRO A 367 -14.85 9.32 -12.29
CA PRO A 367 -15.28 10.22 -13.33
C PRO A 367 -14.44 11.52 -13.32
N LEU A 368 -14.24 12.10 -14.51
CA LEU A 368 -13.52 13.38 -14.67
C LEU A 368 -14.16 14.50 -13.85
N LEU A 369 -15.49 14.55 -13.85
CA LEU A 369 -16.29 15.45 -13.02
C LEU A 369 -17.05 14.62 -12.00
N THR A 370 -16.94 15.00 -10.73
CA THR A 370 -17.79 14.42 -9.68
C THR A 370 -19.24 14.86 -9.89
N LEU A 371 -20.19 14.13 -9.29
CA LEU A 371 -21.59 14.53 -9.32
C LEU A 371 -21.80 15.97 -8.81
N GLU A 372 -21.09 16.33 -7.74
CA GLU A 372 -21.10 17.70 -7.19
C GLU A 372 -20.62 18.74 -8.22
N ASN A 373 -19.52 18.46 -8.93
CA ASN A 373 -19.01 19.36 -9.96
C ASN A 373 -20.03 19.53 -11.09
N VAL A 374 -20.70 18.45 -11.51
CA VAL A 374 -21.75 18.51 -12.53
C VAL A 374 -22.92 19.34 -12.04
N GLU A 375 -23.43 19.10 -10.83
CA GLU A 375 -24.54 19.86 -10.26
C GLU A 375 -24.24 21.35 -10.14
N GLN A 376 -23.01 21.72 -9.76
CA GLN A 376 -22.54 23.11 -9.68
C GLN A 376 -22.45 23.77 -11.06
N LEU A 377 -21.90 23.07 -12.06
CA LEU A 377 -21.83 23.56 -13.44
C LEU A 377 -23.23 23.73 -14.05
N GLU A 378 -24.13 22.76 -13.83
CA GLU A 378 -25.52 22.86 -14.28
C GLU A 378 -26.23 24.07 -13.65
N ALA A 379 -26.06 24.30 -12.34
CA ALA A 379 -26.63 25.46 -11.67
C ALA A 379 -26.07 26.78 -12.21
N THR A 380 -24.75 26.83 -12.45
CA THR A 380 -24.07 27.99 -13.03
C THR A 380 -24.60 28.29 -14.44
N PHE A 381 -24.73 27.27 -15.28
CA PHE A 381 -25.31 27.40 -16.62
C PHE A 381 -26.74 27.96 -16.56
N VAL A 382 -27.61 27.37 -15.73
CA VAL A 382 -29.00 27.81 -15.58
C VAL A 382 -29.09 29.26 -15.15
N ALA A 383 -28.26 29.69 -14.18
CA ALA A 383 -28.24 31.08 -13.72
C ALA A 383 -27.84 32.07 -14.84
N LYS A 384 -26.85 31.70 -15.67
CA LYS A 384 -26.40 32.55 -16.79
C LYS A 384 -27.42 32.59 -17.93
N VAL A 385 -28.04 31.46 -18.25
CA VAL A 385 -29.13 31.39 -19.23
C VAL A 385 -30.33 32.17 -18.75
N GLN A 386 -30.70 32.06 -17.46
CA GLN A 386 -31.79 32.82 -16.87
C GLN A 386 -31.58 34.32 -17.07
N ALA A 387 -30.40 34.86 -16.73
CA ALA A 387 -30.09 36.26 -16.92
C ALA A 387 -30.26 36.72 -18.39
N SER A 388 -29.85 35.88 -19.34
CA SER A 388 -29.98 36.14 -20.78
C SER A 388 -31.44 36.10 -21.24
N VAL A 389 -32.19 35.08 -20.81
CA VAL A 389 -33.62 34.93 -21.10
C VAL A 389 -34.42 36.08 -20.51
N THR A 390 -34.19 36.46 -19.24
CA THR A 390 -34.86 37.61 -18.62
C THR A 390 -34.64 38.88 -19.43
N GLN A 391 -33.42 39.11 -19.93
CA GLN A 391 -33.08 40.25 -20.77
C GLN A 391 -33.77 40.19 -22.14
N TRP A 392 -33.77 39.03 -22.81
CA TRP A 392 -34.44 38.86 -24.11
C TRP A 392 -35.95 39.05 -23.98
N LEU A 393 -36.58 38.44 -22.97
CA LEU A 393 -38.00 38.61 -22.69
C LEU A 393 -38.34 40.06 -22.36
N GLN A 394 -37.47 40.78 -21.65
CA GLN A 394 -37.67 42.21 -21.41
C GLN A 394 -37.64 43.01 -22.71
N LYS A 395 -36.68 42.74 -23.61
CA LYS A 395 -36.61 43.41 -24.93
C LYS A 395 -37.84 43.15 -25.78
N VAL A 396 -38.37 41.92 -25.75
CA VAL A 396 -39.62 41.57 -26.44
C VAL A 396 -40.78 42.39 -25.89
N LEU A 397 -40.89 42.51 -24.56
CA LEU A 397 -41.94 43.32 -23.93
C LEU A 397 -41.79 44.81 -24.26
N ASP A 398 -40.57 45.35 -24.23
CA ASP A 398 -40.31 46.76 -24.53
C ASP A 398 -40.63 47.09 -26.00
N GLY A 399 -40.33 46.16 -26.92
CA GLY A 399 -40.69 46.27 -28.33
C GLY A 399 -42.20 46.30 -28.54
N GLU A 400 -42.91 45.36 -27.92
CA GLU A 400 -44.37 45.28 -27.98
C GLU A 400 -45.04 46.52 -27.36
N ALA A 401 -44.54 46.99 -26.20
CA ALA A 401 -45.03 48.20 -25.56
C ALA A 401 -44.82 49.46 -26.41
N ALA A 402 -43.70 49.52 -27.15
CA ALA A 402 -43.45 50.60 -28.10
C ALA A 402 -44.38 50.54 -29.32
N GLU A 403 -44.75 49.33 -29.78
CA GLU A 403 -45.75 49.15 -30.84
C GLU A 403 -47.15 49.59 -30.39
N TRP A 404 -47.57 49.24 -29.17
CA TRP A 404 -48.85 49.71 -28.61
C TRP A 404 -48.93 51.24 -28.48
N GLY A 405 -47.79 51.91 -28.34
CA GLY A 405 -47.71 53.37 -28.30
C GLY A 405 -47.78 54.06 -29.66
N ARG A 406 -47.77 53.32 -30.78
CA ARG A 406 -47.92 53.88 -32.12
C ARG A 406 -49.39 54.16 -32.41
N GLU A 407 -49.70 55.31 -32.99
CA GLU A 407 -51.05 55.62 -33.51
C GLU A 407 -51.32 54.92 -34.86
N GLN A 408 -51.07 53.61 -34.93
CA GLN A 408 -51.32 52.77 -36.11
C GLN A 408 -52.19 51.58 -35.71
N GLU A 409 -53.05 51.12 -36.63
CA GLU A 409 -53.87 49.92 -36.40
C GLU A 409 -52.97 48.68 -36.29
N PRO A 410 -53.22 47.76 -35.33
CA PRO A 410 -52.43 46.54 -35.20
C PRO A 410 -52.56 45.64 -36.43
N ASP A 411 -51.50 44.89 -36.72
CA ASP A 411 -51.49 43.93 -37.82
C ASP A 411 -52.58 42.86 -37.66
N THR A 412 -53.24 42.51 -38.76
CA THR A 412 -54.24 41.44 -38.80
C THR A 412 -53.71 40.20 -39.51
N ASP A 413 -54.05 39.03 -38.97
CA ASP A 413 -53.77 37.75 -39.60
C ASP A 413 -54.62 37.53 -40.87
N PRO A 414 -54.37 36.47 -41.67
CA PRO A 414 -55.16 36.16 -42.86
C PRO A 414 -56.66 35.90 -42.60
N SER A 415 -57.04 35.72 -41.33
CA SER A 415 -58.42 35.49 -40.88
C SER A 415 -59.09 36.77 -40.37
N GLY A 416 -58.37 37.90 -40.34
CA GLY A 416 -58.87 39.20 -39.90
C GLY A 416 -58.82 39.44 -38.39
N PHE A 417 -58.11 38.62 -37.61
CA PHE A 417 -57.88 38.84 -36.18
C PHE A 417 -56.59 39.63 -35.93
N TYR A 418 -56.60 40.49 -34.92
CA TYR A 418 -55.39 41.19 -34.48
C TYR A 418 -54.35 40.19 -34.01
N HIS A 419 -53.13 40.32 -34.53
CA HIS A 419 -52.02 39.42 -34.28
C HIS A 419 -50.90 40.15 -33.56
N SER A 420 -50.42 39.57 -32.45
CA SER A 420 -49.18 40.00 -31.80
C SER A 420 -48.13 38.90 -31.98
N PRO A 421 -46.92 39.23 -32.45
CA PRO A 421 -45.83 38.25 -32.57
C PRO A 421 -45.25 37.87 -31.20
N MET A 422 -45.52 38.63 -30.14
CA MET A 422 -44.95 38.44 -28.81
C MET A 422 -45.10 37.00 -28.27
N PRO A 423 -46.29 36.36 -28.24
CA PRO A 423 -46.42 35.01 -27.68
C PRO A 423 -45.57 33.97 -28.42
N ALA A 424 -45.48 34.07 -29.75
CA ALA A 424 -44.67 33.18 -30.56
C ALA A 424 -43.17 33.35 -30.27
N ILE A 425 -42.69 34.59 -30.21
CA ILE A 425 -41.28 34.90 -29.92
C ILE A 425 -40.90 34.43 -28.51
N VAL A 426 -41.75 34.68 -27.51
CA VAL A 426 -41.51 34.25 -26.11
C VAL A 426 -41.41 32.73 -26.02
N LEU A 427 -42.36 31.99 -26.60
CA LEU A 427 -42.33 30.53 -26.58
C LEU A 427 -41.11 29.99 -27.31
N GLN A 428 -40.75 30.57 -28.45
CA GLN A 428 -39.56 30.17 -29.22
C GLN A 428 -38.27 30.34 -28.40
N ILE A 429 -38.08 31.48 -27.71
CA ILE A 429 -36.90 31.70 -26.86
C ILE A 429 -36.81 30.62 -25.78
N LEU A 430 -37.92 30.31 -25.11
CA LEU A 430 -37.92 29.30 -24.04
C LEU A 430 -37.67 27.89 -24.58
N GLU A 431 -38.31 27.53 -25.70
CA GLU A 431 -38.18 26.22 -26.34
C GLU A 431 -36.75 25.95 -26.81
N GLU A 432 -36.09 26.93 -27.43
CA GLU A 432 -34.69 26.79 -27.88
C GLU A 432 -33.74 26.53 -26.72
N ASN A 433 -33.89 27.23 -25.60
CA ASN A 433 -33.02 27.03 -24.43
C ASN A 433 -33.24 25.65 -23.79
N ILE A 434 -34.49 25.16 -23.73
CA ILE A 434 -34.80 23.81 -23.23
C ILE A 434 -34.20 22.75 -24.16
N ARG A 435 -34.29 22.94 -25.48
CA ARG A 435 -33.73 22.03 -26.48
C ARG A 435 -32.21 21.97 -26.42
N VAL A 436 -31.53 23.09 -26.19
CA VAL A 436 -30.06 23.11 -26.02
C VAL A 436 -29.68 22.32 -24.77
N ALA A 437 -30.39 22.52 -23.65
CA ALA A 437 -30.15 21.80 -22.41
C ALA A 437 -30.34 20.27 -22.53
N SER A 438 -31.32 19.82 -23.33
CA SER A 438 -31.57 18.39 -23.55
C SER A 438 -30.44 17.66 -24.29
N MET A 439 -29.53 18.38 -24.95
CA MET A 439 -28.35 17.79 -25.59
C MET A 439 -27.26 17.37 -24.59
N VAL A 440 -27.33 17.83 -23.34
CA VAL A 440 -26.28 17.62 -22.32
C VAL A 440 -26.71 16.60 -21.27
N SER A 441 -27.86 16.79 -20.64
CA SER A 441 -28.36 15.84 -19.64
C SER A 441 -29.86 16.06 -19.40
N GLU A 442 -30.54 15.01 -18.96
CA GLU A 442 -31.94 15.12 -18.54
C GLU A 442 -32.09 16.02 -17.30
N SER A 443 -31.12 15.97 -16.37
CA SER A 443 -31.07 16.85 -15.20
C SER A 443 -30.97 18.33 -15.59
N LEU A 444 -30.10 18.68 -16.54
CA LEU A 444 -29.98 20.05 -17.02
C LEU A 444 -31.25 20.51 -17.74
N GLN A 445 -31.83 19.64 -18.57
CA GLN A 445 -33.09 19.91 -19.25
C GLN A 445 -34.21 20.25 -18.27
N GLN A 446 -34.38 19.46 -17.21
CA GLN A 446 -35.39 19.70 -16.17
C GLN A 446 -35.16 21.04 -15.47
N ARG A 447 -33.91 21.34 -15.08
CA ARG A 447 -33.58 22.62 -14.43
C ARG A 447 -33.85 23.83 -15.32
N VAL A 448 -33.52 23.75 -16.62
CA VAL A 448 -33.80 24.82 -17.58
C VAL A 448 -35.31 24.95 -17.85
N HIS A 449 -36.04 23.84 -17.87
CA HIS A 449 -37.50 23.84 -17.99
C HIS A 449 -38.17 24.55 -16.79
N ASP A 450 -37.74 24.24 -15.56
CA ASP A 450 -38.26 24.89 -14.35
C ASP A 450 -37.94 26.40 -14.31
N MET A 451 -36.73 26.76 -14.75
CA MET A 451 -36.33 28.16 -14.96
C MET A 451 -37.22 28.84 -16.00
N ALA A 452 -37.47 28.20 -17.14
CA ALA A 452 -38.29 28.74 -18.22
C ALA A 452 -39.74 29.01 -17.78
N LEU A 453 -40.35 28.09 -17.01
CA LEU A 453 -41.68 28.29 -16.42
C LEU A 453 -41.70 29.47 -15.43
N SER A 454 -40.65 29.58 -14.62
CA SER A 454 -40.48 30.68 -13.65
C SER A 454 -40.38 32.02 -14.38
N GLU A 455 -39.55 32.12 -15.43
CA GLU A 455 -39.39 33.33 -16.24
C GLU A 455 -40.66 33.68 -17.03
N LEU A 456 -41.38 32.68 -17.57
CA LEU A 456 -42.68 32.90 -18.22
C LEU A 456 -43.70 33.49 -17.24
N SER A 457 -43.76 32.96 -16.01
CA SER A 457 -44.65 33.51 -14.97
C SER A 457 -44.28 34.95 -14.59
N ALA A 458 -42.99 35.28 -14.57
CA ALA A 458 -42.51 36.63 -14.30
C ALA A 458 -42.80 37.57 -15.47
N PHE A 459 -42.65 37.10 -16.71
CA PHE A 459 -42.98 37.82 -17.93
C PHE A 459 -44.48 38.14 -18.02
N LEU A 460 -45.36 37.18 -17.74
CA LEU A 460 -46.81 37.40 -17.73
C LEU A 460 -47.22 38.45 -16.69
N ARG A 461 -46.57 38.47 -15.52
CA ARG A 461 -46.79 39.53 -14.51
C ARG A 461 -46.30 40.90 -14.98
N ARG A 462 -45.13 40.96 -15.64
CA ARG A 462 -44.57 42.20 -16.21
C ARG A 462 -45.44 42.76 -17.34
N SER A 463 -45.88 41.91 -18.26
CA SER A 463 -46.76 42.29 -19.38
C SER A 463 -48.12 42.77 -18.90
N ALA A 464 -48.74 42.09 -17.92
CA ALA A 464 -49.97 42.56 -17.29
C ALA A 464 -49.83 43.99 -16.70
N LYS A 465 -48.70 44.28 -16.07
CA LYS A 465 -48.40 45.62 -15.54
C LYS A 465 -48.12 46.65 -16.65
N ALA A 466 -47.48 46.25 -17.74
CA ALA A 466 -47.22 47.14 -18.88
C ALA A 466 -48.54 47.53 -19.57
N MET A 467 -49.45 46.58 -19.77
CA MET A 467 -50.78 46.81 -20.35
C MET A 467 -51.65 47.73 -19.50
N THR A 468 -51.55 47.69 -18.17
CA THR A 468 -52.30 48.60 -17.29
C THR A 468 -51.72 50.01 -17.24
N HIS A 469 -50.43 50.19 -17.52
CA HIS A 469 -49.79 51.50 -17.60
C HIS A 469 -49.92 52.18 -18.98
N SER A 470 -50.10 51.41 -20.07
CA SER A 470 -50.31 51.95 -21.43
C SER A 470 -51.74 52.45 -21.67
N GLN A 471 -52.68 52.19 -20.77
CA GLN A 471 -54.03 52.75 -20.82
C GLN A 471 -54.13 54.03 -19.96
N PRO A 472 -54.31 55.23 -20.54
CA PRO A 472 -55.07 56.24 -19.85
C PRO A 472 -56.54 55.81 -19.91
N LEU A 473 -57.03 55.25 -18.80
CA LEU A 473 -58.45 54.95 -18.54
C LEU A 473 -59.40 56.15 -18.71
N THR A 474 -58.92 57.31 -19.17
CA THR A 474 -59.70 58.52 -19.44
C THR A 474 -60.32 58.57 -20.85
N LEU A 475 -59.97 57.69 -21.78
CA LEU A 475 -60.52 57.73 -23.15
C LEU A 475 -61.64 56.72 -23.46
N LEU A 476 -61.90 55.74 -22.58
CA LEU A 476 -62.94 54.71 -22.81
C LEU A 476 -64.25 54.92 -22.02
N LEU A 477 -64.28 55.85 -21.05
CA LEU A 477 -65.50 56.25 -20.37
C LEU A 477 -65.87 57.66 -20.83
N GLY A 478 -66.68 57.72 -21.89
CA GLY A 478 -67.25 58.96 -22.40
C GLY A 478 -67.87 59.79 -21.27
N GLN A 479 -67.53 61.08 -21.24
CA GLN A 479 -68.24 62.03 -20.40
C GLN A 479 -69.72 62.06 -20.81
N PRO A 480 -70.68 62.00 -19.86
CA PRO A 480 -72.08 62.21 -20.19
C PRO A 480 -72.26 63.68 -20.57
N ASN A 481 -72.75 63.91 -21.78
CA ASN A 481 -73.17 65.22 -22.29
C ASN A 481 -74.07 65.94 -21.27
N GLY A 482 -73.57 67.03 -20.70
CA GLY A 482 -74.39 68.05 -20.09
C GLY A 482 -74.90 69.01 -21.17
N ALA A 483 -76.18 68.91 -21.52
CA ALA A 483 -76.92 69.96 -22.20
C ALA A 483 -78.42 69.81 -21.89
N LEU A 484 -78.86 70.42 -20.79
CA LEU A 484 -80.24 70.86 -20.59
C LEU A 484 -80.19 72.37 -20.39
N ASN A 485 -80.62 73.10 -21.42
CA ASN A 485 -81.06 74.48 -21.28
C ASN A 485 -82.50 74.55 -21.82
N GLU A 486 -83.34 75.19 -21.00
CA GLU A 486 -84.76 75.57 -21.13
C GLU A 486 -85.81 74.54 -20.67
#